data_AF-A0A972C0X1-F1
#
_entry.id   AF-A0A972C0X1-F1
#
_cell.length_a   1.000
_cell.length_b   1.000
_cell.length_c   1.000
_cell.angle_alpha   90.00
_cell.angle_beta   90.00
_cell.angle_gamma   90.00
#
_symmetry.space_group_name_H-M   'P 1'
#
loop_
_entity.id
_entity.type
_entity.pdbx_description
1 polymer ?
#
loop_
_entity_poly.entity_id
_entity_poly.type
_entity_poly.pdbx_seq_one_letter_code
_entity_poly.pdbx_strand_id
1 'polypeptide(L)'
;MLQASPLISILTVLLYLAGVFGFGGATGKDSATVPGLADSGSSQHNAASFVLASGSSVKIGDTVEASGRVVNIRSGPGTSYPILGTVSTGQTATVEGGSNGWLKLRFQDNLTGWVADWLVRPGKGNPAAAHVPAGLQSIGYFVTTSANDTTSLDSMAQAGKSLTGIAPFSFTVDGRGYISGKNNSEAVSRAKKAGQVALALVHNTSGDWFSSTVAHNLLSQQVNRTRAINEILYIIKTYGYDGVNIDFESVKPSDRENFNTFIRELSWALRPKGYLVTVSVPAKTKDDKSHNWSGAYDYKVIGEYADWVMLMAYDQHYKTGSPGPVAAINWVEQVVKYAVSTIPKHKIILGVPAYGYDWPTNGSAARSVSYAQAMNIAKTHGITPKWHATYKVPYFSYVSNGVVRQVWFESSWSLEHKLKLVKEYGLKGIAIWRLGLEDPRSWDVIKEYFY
;
A
#
# COMPACT_ATOMS: atom_id res chain seq x y z
N MET A 1 46.00 -22.93 -5.27
CA MET A 1 45.63 -23.42 -6.62
C MET A 1 44.30 -24.12 -6.48
N LEU A 2 43.17 -23.75 -7.08
CA LEU A 2 42.80 -22.75 -8.08
C LEU A 2 41.36 -22.31 -7.74
N GLN A 3 41.08 -21.02 -7.85
CA GLN A 3 39.77 -20.36 -7.76
C GLN A 3 39.11 -20.25 -9.15
N ALA A 4 37.84 -19.80 -9.13
CA ALA A 4 37.13 -18.96 -10.13
C ALA A 4 36.70 -19.62 -11.44
N SER A 5 35.56 -19.31 -12.09
CA SER A 5 34.38 -18.45 -11.88
C SER A 5 33.40 -18.74 -13.04
N PRO A 6 32.10 -18.42 -12.97
CA PRO A 6 31.23 -18.40 -14.14
C PRO A 6 31.15 -17.01 -14.78
N LEU A 7 31.37 -16.95 -16.09
CA LEU A 7 31.06 -15.83 -16.98
C LEU A 7 29.91 -16.27 -17.88
N ILE A 8 28.75 -15.62 -17.82
CA ILE A 8 27.86 -15.53 -19.00
C ILE A 8 27.24 -14.13 -19.02
N SER A 9 27.78 -13.30 -19.89
CA SER A 9 27.03 -12.26 -20.60
C SER A 9 26.58 -12.85 -21.93
N ILE A 10 25.37 -12.54 -22.39
CA ILE A 10 25.09 -11.97 -23.73
C ILE A 10 23.58 -12.00 -24.01
N LEU A 11 23.17 -10.82 -24.47
CA LEU A 11 21.93 -10.38 -25.07
C LEU A 11 21.68 -11.06 -26.43
N THR A 12 20.49 -11.62 -26.68
CA THR A 12 20.01 -11.85 -28.06
C THR A 12 18.51 -11.65 -28.16
N VAL A 13 18.14 -10.56 -28.86
CA VAL A 13 16.84 -10.30 -29.48
C VAL A 13 16.81 -11.04 -30.83
N LEU A 14 15.72 -11.72 -31.19
CA LEU A 14 15.43 -12.05 -32.59
C LEU A 14 13.91 -12.19 -32.82
N LEU A 15 13.42 -11.35 -33.72
CA LEU A 15 12.11 -11.38 -34.39
C LEU A 15 12.06 -12.50 -35.42
N TYR A 16 10.86 -13.03 -35.68
CA TYR A 16 10.53 -13.66 -36.96
C TYR A 16 9.18 -13.13 -37.46
N LEU A 17 9.12 -12.92 -38.79
CA LEU A 17 8.05 -12.28 -39.56
C LEU A 17 7.49 -13.26 -40.62
N ALA A 18 6.33 -12.86 -41.16
CA ALA A 18 5.63 -13.32 -42.39
C ALA A 18 4.76 -14.58 -42.25
N GLY A 19 3.53 -14.66 -42.80
CA GLY A 19 2.66 -13.81 -43.63
C GLY A 19 1.30 -14.56 -43.77
N VAL A 20 0.17 -13.99 -44.21
CA VAL A 20 -0.23 -13.85 -45.64
C VAL A 20 -1.73 -13.41 -45.70
N PHE A 21 -2.01 -12.31 -46.43
CA PHE A 21 -3.21 -11.90 -47.24
C PHE A 21 -4.64 -11.89 -46.62
N GLY A 22 -5.58 -10.98 -46.94
CA GLY A 22 -5.68 -9.88 -47.92
C GLY A 22 -7.15 -9.38 -48.06
N PHE A 23 -7.33 -8.23 -48.73
CA PHE A 23 -8.56 -7.47 -49.09
C PHE A 23 -9.20 -6.61 -47.96
N GLY A 24 -9.27 -5.27 -48.01
CA GLY A 24 -9.58 -4.32 -49.10
C GLY A 24 -11.08 -3.98 -49.04
N GLY A 25 -11.62 -2.77 -48.95
CA GLY A 25 -11.21 -1.37 -48.98
C GLY A 25 -12.49 -0.57 -49.31
N ALA A 26 -12.67 0.66 -48.80
CA ALA A 26 -13.38 1.79 -49.42
C ALA A 26 -13.92 2.79 -48.39
N THR A 27 -13.44 4.03 -48.53
CA THR A 27 -13.93 5.27 -47.92
C THR A 27 -14.96 5.94 -48.84
N GLY A 28 -15.99 6.55 -48.27
CA GLY A 28 -16.90 7.44 -49.01
C GLY A 28 -17.81 8.21 -48.06
N LYS A 29 -17.62 9.53 -48.03
CA LYS A 29 -18.50 10.51 -47.37
C LYS A 29 -19.80 10.63 -48.18
N ASP A 30 -20.93 10.84 -47.51
CA ASP A 30 -22.01 11.67 -48.05
C ASP A 30 -22.76 12.38 -46.92
N SER A 31 -22.95 13.68 -47.16
CA SER A 31 -23.67 14.65 -46.35
C SER A 31 -25.10 14.81 -46.87
N ALA A 32 -26.08 14.83 -45.97
CA ALA A 32 -27.40 15.40 -46.26
C ALA A 32 -27.98 16.08 -45.01
N THR A 33 -28.07 17.41 -45.08
CA THR A 33 -29.02 18.28 -44.36
C THR A 33 -30.40 18.17 -45.07
N VAL A 34 -31.61 18.41 -44.53
CA VAL A 34 -32.21 19.39 -43.59
C VAL A 34 -33.68 18.90 -43.28
N PRO A 35 -34.70 19.66 -42.79
CA PRO A 35 -34.98 20.36 -41.50
C PRO A 35 -36.37 20.04 -40.85
N GLY A 36 -36.61 20.54 -39.62
CA GLY A 36 -37.94 20.83 -39.02
C GLY A 36 -38.33 19.87 -37.88
N LEU A 37 -38.82 20.27 -36.71
CA LEU A 37 -39.65 21.41 -36.29
C LEU A 37 -39.44 21.71 -34.78
N ALA A 38 -39.91 22.88 -34.38
CA ALA A 38 -39.69 23.61 -33.14
C ALA A 38 -40.14 22.95 -31.81
N ASP A 39 -39.37 23.31 -30.78
CA ASP A 39 -39.77 23.79 -29.44
C ASP A 39 -41.02 23.21 -28.76
N SER A 40 -40.80 22.46 -27.67
CA SER A 40 -41.56 22.68 -26.43
C SER A 40 -40.94 21.89 -25.27
N GLY A 41 -40.79 22.57 -24.13
CA GLY A 41 -40.87 21.92 -22.84
C GLY A 41 -39.55 21.71 -22.11
N SER A 42 -39.33 22.55 -21.11
CA SER A 42 -38.56 22.21 -19.93
C SER A 42 -38.96 20.82 -19.40
N SER A 43 -38.05 19.85 -19.48
CA SER A 43 -38.13 18.64 -18.65
C SER A 43 -36.82 18.48 -17.91
N GLN A 44 -36.88 18.67 -16.60
CA GLN A 44 -35.87 18.21 -15.67
C GLN A 44 -35.45 16.78 -16.05
N HIS A 45 -34.15 16.54 -16.20
CA HIS A 45 -33.59 15.20 -16.24
C HIS A 45 -33.79 14.56 -14.85
N ASN A 46 -35.01 14.08 -14.59
CA ASN A 46 -35.23 13.10 -13.54
C ASN A 46 -34.46 11.85 -13.97
N ALA A 47 -33.26 11.65 -13.39
CA ALA A 47 -32.52 10.42 -13.56
C ALA A 47 -33.44 9.24 -13.23
N ALA A 48 -33.64 8.35 -14.21
CA ALA A 48 -34.52 7.19 -14.07
C ALA A 48 -34.18 6.45 -12.77
N SER A 49 -35.18 6.34 -11.90
CA SER A 49 -35.07 5.71 -10.58
C SER A 49 -35.77 4.36 -10.63
N PHE A 50 -35.14 3.33 -10.09
CA PHE A 50 -35.60 1.94 -10.05
C PHE A 50 -35.86 1.54 -8.61
N VAL A 51 -37.04 0.99 -8.34
CA VAL A 51 -37.38 0.44 -7.01
C VAL A 51 -36.98 -1.03 -7.00
N LEU A 52 -36.05 -1.39 -6.13
CA LEU A 52 -35.62 -2.77 -5.93
C LEU A 52 -36.71 -3.58 -5.22
N ALA A 53 -36.68 -4.90 -5.34
CA ALA A 53 -37.54 -5.80 -4.56
C ALA A 53 -37.46 -5.61 -3.03
N SER A 54 -36.37 -5.03 -2.53
CA SER A 54 -36.19 -4.65 -1.12
C SER A 54 -36.96 -3.38 -0.71
N GLY A 55 -37.61 -2.69 -1.65
CA GLY A 55 -38.28 -1.41 -1.43
C GLY A 55 -37.37 -0.18 -1.49
N SER A 56 -36.05 -0.38 -1.64
CA SER A 56 -35.09 0.73 -1.81
C SER A 56 -35.07 1.27 -3.24
N SER A 57 -34.88 2.58 -3.43
CA SER A 57 -34.72 3.19 -4.76
C SER A 57 -33.25 3.39 -5.13
N VAL A 58 -32.88 3.08 -6.36
CA VAL A 58 -31.55 3.36 -6.96
C VAL A 58 -31.71 4.09 -8.28
N LYS A 59 -30.74 4.90 -8.69
CA LYS A 59 -30.76 5.69 -9.94
C LYS A 59 -29.63 5.27 -10.87
N ILE A 60 -29.75 5.61 -12.15
CA ILE A 60 -28.61 5.52 -13.07
C ILE A 60 -27.42 6.30 -12.49
N GLY A 61 -26.26 5.68 -12.43
CA GLY A 61 -25.04 6.19 -11.80
C GLY A 61 -24.84 5.77 -10.34
N ASP A 62 -25.87 5.24 -9.67
CA ASP A 62 -25.74 4.75 -8.29
C ASP A 62 -24.90 3.47 -8.25
N THR A 63 -24.26 3.25 -7.11
CA THR A 63 -23.59 1.99 -6.82
C THR A 63 -24.57 1.03 -6.16
N VAL A 64 -24.60 -0.21 -6.63
CA VAL A 64 -25.30 -1.34 -6.00
C VAL A 64 -24.31 -2.43 -5.62
N GLU A 65 -24.69 -3.27 -4.68
CA GLU A 65 -23.89 -4.38 -4.19
C GLU A 65 -24.66 -5.70 -4.38
N ALA A 66 -23.99 -6.74 -4.88
CA ALA A 66 -24.57 -8.08 -4.94
C ALA A 66 -24.86 -8.62 -3.54
N SER A 67 -26.08 -9.10 -3.31
CA SER A 67 -26.57 -9.60 -2.01
C SER A 67 -26.55 -11.13 -1.88
N GLY A 68 -26.51 -11.86 -3.00
CA GLY A 68 -26.49 -13.33 -3.03
C GLY A 68 -25.08 -13.92 -2.99
N ARG A 69 -24.93 -15.16 -2.48
CA ARG A 69 -23.63 -15.87 -2.39
C ARG A 69 -22.94 -16.01 -3.74
N VAL A 70 -23.73 -16.32 -4.78
CA VAL A 70 -23.33 -16.29 -6.19
C VAL A 70 -24.50 -15.69 -6.96
N VAL A 71 -24.25 -14.62 -7.70
CA VAL A 71 -25.25 -13.86 -8.46
C VAL A 71 -24.86 -13.92 -9.93
N ASN A 72 -25.78 -14.42 -10.77
CA ASN A 72 -25.54 -14.53 -12.21
C ASN A 72 -25.70 -13.17 -12.88
N ILE A 73 -24.72 -12.82 -13.72
CA ILE A 73 -24.79 -11.71 -14.67
C ILE A 73 -25.27 -12.28 -15.99
N ARG A 74 -26.36 -11.74 -16.54
CA ARG A 74 -26.99 -12.24 -17.78
C ARG A 74 -26.89 -11.26 -18.94
N SER A 75 -27.04 -11.75 -20.16
CA SER A 75 -27.03 -10.87 -21.35
C SER A 75 -28.29 -10.05 -21.54
N GLY A 76 -29.39 -10.37 -20.84
CA GLY A 76 -30.66 -9.62 -20.89
C GLY A 76 -31.49 -9.73 -19.59
N PRO A 77 -32.56 -8.93 -19.46
CA PRO A 77 -33.39 -8.83 -18.26
C PRO A 77 -34.35 -10.02 -18.12
N GLY A 78 -33.82 -11.18 -17.79
CA GLY A 78 -34.62 -12.40 -17.59
C GLY A 78 -33.78 -13.64 -17.36
N THR A 79 -34.37 -14.67 -16.74
CA THR A 79 -33.69 -15.94 -16.43
C THR A 79 -33.42 -16.81 -17.67
N SER A 80 -34.10 -16.55 -18.79
CA SER A 80 -33.89 -17.23 -20.08
C SER A 80 -32.66 -16.75 -20.85
N TYR A 81 -32.09 -15.60 -20.49
CA TYR A 81 -30.90 -15.07 -21.16
C TYR A 81 -29.62 -15.80 -20.70
N PRO A 82 -28.64 -16.03 -21.60
CA PRO A 82 -27.34 -16.60 -21.26
C PRO A 82 -26.65 -15.91 -20.09
N ILE A 83 -25.97 -16.70 -19.28
CA ILE A 83 -25.10 -16.21 -18.19
C ILE A 83 -23.79 -15.75 -18.82
N LEU A 84 -23.46 -14.47 -18.65
CA LEU A 84 -22.20 -13.87 -19.06
C LEU A 84 -21.10 -14.05 -18.01
N GLY A 85 -21.48 -14.19 -16.74
CA GLY A 85 -20.57 -14.36 -15.62
C GLY A 85 -21.29 -14.45 -14.29
N THR A 86 -20.53 -14.47 -13.20
CA THR A 86 -21.07 -14.50 -11.84
C THR A 86 -20.32 -13.55 -10.92
N VAL A 87 -21.02 -12.99 -9.94
CA VAL A 87 -20.44 -12.15 -8.88
C VAL A 87 -20.80 -12.67 -7.50
N SER A 88 -19.90 -12.46 -6.55
CA SER A 88 -20.08 -12.86 -5.16
C SER A 88 -20.75 -11.75 -4.35
N THR A 89 -21.33 -12.10 -3.20
CA THR A 89 -21.85 -11.12 -2.23
C THR A 89 -20.80 -10.06 -1.93
N GLY A 90 -21.19 -8.78 -1.86
CA GLY A 90 -20.23 -7.70 -1.61
C GLY A 90 -19.72 -6.99 -2.86
N GLN A 91 -19.78 -7.62 -4.04
CA GLN A 91 -19.26 -7.00 -5.24
C GLN A 91 -20.16 -5.85 -5.71
N THR A 92 -19.54 -4.70 -5.98
CA THR A 92 -20.23 -3.49 -6.38
C THR A 92 -20.33 -3.34 -7.90
N ALA A 93 -21.41 -2.74 -8.37
CA ALA A 93 -21.59 -2.34 -9.76
C ALA A 93 -22.25 -0.97 -9.88
N THR A 94 -22.02 -0.29 -11.00
CA THR A 94 -22.72 0.95 -11.33
C THR A 94 -24.02 0.62 -12.05
N VAL A 95 -25.12 1.26 -11.66
CA VAL A 95 -26.40 1.15 -12.35
C VAL A 95 -26.35 1.93 -13.66
N GLU A 96 -26.58 1.25 -14.78
CA GLU A 96 -26.64 1.86 -16.12
C GLU A 96 -28.06 1.90 -16.71
N GLY A 97 -28.97 1.13 -16.12
CA GLY A 97 -30.37 1.07 -16.52
C GLY A 97 -31.13 -0.01 -15.78
N GLY A 98 -32.40 -0.19 -16.12
CA GLY A 98 -33.24 -1.21 -15.52
C GLY A 98 -34.50 -1.47 -16.35
N SER A 99 -35.02 -2.69 -16.25
CA SER A 99 -36.22 -3.14 -16.97
C SER A 99 -36.77 -4.40 -16.30
N ASN A 100 -38.09 -4.48 -16.12
CA ASN A 100 -38.81 -5.68 -15.70
C ASN A 100 -38.26 -6.42 -14.46
N GLY A 101 -37.83 -5.69 -13.41
CA GLY A 101 -37.26 -6.27 -12.19
C GLY A 101 -35.79 -6.69 -12.30
N TRP A 102 -35.10 -6.20 -13.33
CA TRP A 102 -33.67 -6.40 -13.55
C TRP A 102 -32.96 -5.06 -13.68
N LEU A 103 -31.73 -4.99 -13.18
CA LEU A 103 -30.83 -3.87 -13.41
C LEU A 103 -29.76 -4.24 -14.41
N LYS A 104 -29.47 -3.30 -15.32
CA LYS A 104 -28.28 -3.33 -16.15
C LYS A 104 -27.14 -2.71 -15.35
N LEU A 105 -26.14 -3.52 -15.05
CA LEU A 105 -25.06 -3.19 -14.16
C LEU A 105 -23.73 -3.29 -14.90
N ARG A 106 -22.86 -2.29 -14.69
CA ARG A 106 -21.47 -2.33 -15.12
C ARG A 106 -20.56 -2.64 -13.94
N PHE A 107 -19.87 -3.76 -14.04
CA PHE A 107 -18.91 -4.25 -13.06
C PHE A 107 -17.48 -3.73 -13.39
N GLN A 108 -16.55 -3.87 -12.45
CA GLN A 108 -15.23 -3.21 -12.50
C GLN A 108 -14.30 -3.71 -13.63
N ASP A 109 -14.58 -4.86 -14.22
CA ASP A 109 -13.91 -5.45 -15.38
C ASP A 109 -14.52 -5.00 -16.73
N ASN A 110 -15.36 -3.95 -16.71
CA ASN A 110 -16.23 -3.52 -17.81
C ASN A 110 -17.25 -4.57 -18.27
N LEU A 111 -17.40 -5.69 -17.55
CA LEU A 111 -18.49 -6.61 -17.79
C LEU A 111 -19.80 -5.88 -17.51
N THR A 112 -20.62 -5.76 -18.54
CA THR A 112 -21.93 -5.13 -18.45
C THR A 112 -22.97 -6.19 -18.70
N GLY A 113 -23.90 -6.34 -17.77
CA GLY A 113 -24.97 -7.32 -17.90
C GLY A 113 -26.08 -7.09 -16.90
N TRP A 114 -27.04 -8.00 -16.91
CA TRP A 114 -28.28 -7.88 -16.19
C TRP A 114 -28.27 -8.75 -14.94
N VAL A 115 -28.65 -8.15 -13.82
CA VAL A 115 -28.80 -8.81 -12.53
C VAL A 115 -30.20 -8.55 -12.01
N ALA A 116 -30.84 -9.58 -11.46
CA ALA A 116 -32.15 -9.46 -10.84
C ALA A 116 -32.09 -8.51 -9.64
N ASP A 117 -33.06 -7.59 -9.53
CA ASP A 117 -33.02 -6.53 -8.53
C ASP A 117 -33.06 -7.05 -7.07
N TRP A 118 -33.66 -8.22 -6.84
CA TRP A 118 -33.69 -8.90 -5.54
C TRP A 118 -32.36 -9.53 -5.14
N LEU A 119 -31.39 -9.59 -6.05
CA LEU A 119 -30.02 -10.05 -5.82
C LEU A 119 -29.04 -8.88 -5.64
N VAL A 120 -29.55 -7.66 -5.51
CA VAL A 120 -28.74 -6.49 -5.19
C VAL A 120 -29.34 -5.66 -4.06
N ARG A 121 -28.50 -4.82 -3.47
CA ARG A 121 -28.89 -3.80 -2.48
C ARG A 121 -28.19 -2.48 -2.81
N PRO A 122 -28.71 -1.32 -2.37
CA PRO A 122 -28.00 -0.06 -2.56
C PRO A 122 -26.59 -0.17 -1.97
N GLY A 123 -25.60 0.07 -2.82
CA GLY A 123 -24.22 0.17 -2.41
C GLY A 123 -24.08 1.51 -1.72
N LYS A 124 -23.67 1.51 -0.45
CA LYS A 124 -23.16 2.75 0.14
C LYS A 124 -21.97 3.19 -0.75
N GLY A 125 -21.71 4.49 -0.88
CA GLY A 125 -20.44 4.94 -1.48
C GLY A 125 -19.23 4.30 -0.77
N ASN A 126 -18.00 4.60 -1.22
CA ASN A 126 -16.72 4.13 -0.64
C ASN A 126 -16.88 3.75 0.85
N PRO A 127 -16.61 2.49 1.28
CA PRO A 127 -17.10 1.98 2.55
C PRO A 127 -16.78 2.95 3.68
N ALA A 128 -17.77 3.17 4.56
CA ALA A 128 -17.62 4.07 5.69
C ALA A 128 -16.27 3.79 6.36
N ALA A 129 -15.45 4.84 6.52
CA ALA A 129 -14.13 4.69 7.10
C ALA A 129 -14.25 3.98 8.45
N ALA A 130 -13.30 3.10 8.75
CA ALA A 130 -13.16 2.59 10.10
C ALA A 130 -13.02 3.80 11.06
N HIS A 131 -13.28 3.60 12.36
CA HIS A 131 -13.03 4.67 13.31
C HIS A 131 -11.54 4.97 13.34
N VAL A 132 -11.11 5.97 12.58
CA VAL A 132 -9.71 6.39 12.52
C VAL A 132 -9.42 7.15 13.81
N PRO A 133 -8.41 6.73 14.60
CA PRO A 133 -8.02 7.46 15.80
C PRO A 133 -7.80 8.94 15.51
N ALA A 134 -8.32 9.79 16.40
CA ALA A 134 -8.11 11.23 16.34
C ALA A 134 -6.62 11.57 16.55
N GLY A 135 -6.22 12.77 16.12
CA GLY A 135 -4.84 13.27 16.31
C GLY A 135 -3.80 12.67 15.37
N LEU A 136 -2.56 13.12 15.53
CA LEU A 136 -1.40 12.63 14.79
C LEU A 136 -1.03 11.21 15.24
N GLN A 137 -0.47 10.44 14.32
CA GLN A 137 -0.16 9.03 14.53
C GLN A 137 1.35 8.79 14.50
N SER A 138 1.86 8.03 15.46
CA SER A 138 3.23 7.54 15.49
C SER A 138 3.17 6.03 15.56
N ILE A 139 3.41 5.37 14.43
CA ILE A 139 3.30 3.92 14.28
C ILE A 139 4.69 3.30 14.32
N GLY A 140 4.90 2.30 15.16
CA GLY A 140 6.17 1.60 15.25
C GLY A 140 6.11 0.23 14.58
N TYR A 141 7.00 -0.03 13.63
CA TYR A 141 7.19 -1.39 13.14
C TYR A 141 7.91 -2.22 14.22
N PHE A 142 7.22 -3.24 14.72
CA PHE A 142 7.71 -4.11 15.78
C PHE A 142 8.31 -5.37 15.17
N VAL A 143 9.57 -5.66 15.49
CA VAL A 143 10.29 -6.83 14.95
C VAL A 143 11.02 -7.54 16.08
N THR A 144 10.99 -8.88 16.03
CA THR A 144 11.79 -9.76 16.88
C THR A 144 12.72 -10.58 15.98
N THR A 145 14.02 -10.46 16.21
CA THR A 145 15.05 -11.19 15.44
C THR A 145 15.49 -12.50 16.09
N SER A 146 15.14 -12.70 17.37
CA SER A 146 15.36 -13.93 18.11
C SER A 146 14.36 -14.05 19.26
N ALA A 147 14.29 -15.22 19.91
CA ALA A 147 13.38 -15.45 21.04
C ALA A 147 13.64 -14.50 22.23
N ASN A 148 14.86 -13.98 22.37
CA ASN A 148 15.28 -13.11 23.47
C ASN A 148 15.46 -11.65 23.02
N ASP A 149 15.04 -11.29 21.79
CA ASP A 149 15.17 -9.92 21.29
C ASP A 149 14.09 -9.02 21.92
N THR A 150 14.49 -8.21 22.90
CA THR A 150 13.62 -7.24 23.59
C THR A 150 13.63 -5.86 22.96
N THR A 151 14.44 -5.61 21.91
CA THR A 151 14.73 -4.25 21.42
C THR A 151 13.47 -3.44 21.08
N SER A 152 12.52 -4.05 20.38
CA SER A 152 11.24 -3.41 20.06
C SER A 152 10.36 -3.20 21.31
N LEU A 153 10.38 -4.12 22.28
CA LEU A 153 9.62 -3.98 23.53
C LEU A 153 10.17 -2.87 24.41
N ASP A 154 11.49 -2.76 24.51
CA ASP A 154 12.16 -1.72 25.27
C ASP A 154 11.90 -0.34 24.66
N SER A 155 11.95 -0.24 23.33
CA SER A 155 11.56 0.97 22.59
C SER A 155 10.10 1.36 22.82
N MET A 156 9.16 0.40 22.79
CA MET A 156 7.75 0.66 23.13
C MET A 156 7.58 1.21 24.56
N ALA A 157 8.30 0.63 25.52
CA ALA A 157 8.24 1.05 26.92
C ALA A 157 8.78 2.49 27.08
N GLN A 158 9.88 2.82 26.39
CA GLN A 158 10.44 4.15 26.38
C GLN A 158 9.52 5.18 25.72
N ALA A 159 8.89 4.82 24.61
CA ALA A 159 8.03 5.71 23.84
C ALA A 159 6.81 6.19 24.64
N GLY A 160 6.26 5.33 25.50
CA GLY A 160 5.06 5.63 26.26
C GLY A 160 3.91 6.11 25.36
N LYS A 161 3.38 7.30 25.66
CA LYS A 161 2.26 7.90 24.89
C LYS A 161 2.69 8.53 23.56
N SER A 162 4.00 8.70 23.31
CA SER A 162 4.51 9.20 22.03
C SER A 162 4.35 8.20 20.89
N LEU A 163 4.14 6.92 21.22
CA LEU A 163 3.75 5.87 20.27
C LEU A 163 2.22 5.70 20.31
N THR A 164 1.57 5.78 19.16
CA THR A 164 0.10 5.66 19.05
C THR A 164 -0.34 4.33 18.44
N GLY A 165 0.58 3.57 17.85
CA GLY A 165 0.28 2.25 17.33
C GLY A 165 1.51 1.44 16.99
N ILE A 166 1.31 0.14 16.76
CA ILE A 166 2.34 -0.78 16.31
C ILE A 166 1.88 -1.59 15.10
N ALA A 167 2.83 -1.99 14.27
CA ALA A 167 2.65 -2.96 13.21
C ALA A 167 3.68 -4.09 13.36
N PRO A 168 3.37 -5.17 14.10
CA PRO A 168 4.28 -6.29 14.28
C PRO A 168 4.51 -7.06 12.97
N PHE A 169 5.74 -7.10 12.49
CA PHE A 169 6.14 -7.83 11.27
C PHE A 169 6.07 -9.35 11.53
N SER A 170 4.91 -9.96 11.25
CA SER A 170 4.58 -11.28 11.83
C SER A 170 3.97 -12.29 10.87
N PHE A 171 3.30 -11.84 9.81
CA PHE A 171 2.47 -12.71 8.96
C PHE A 171 2.90 -12.68 7.51
N THR A 172 3.18 -13.87 6.96
CA THR A 172 3.56 -14.06 5.57
C THR A 172 2.39 -14.66 4.80
N VAL A 173 2.02 -14.04 3.67
CA VAL A 173 1.04 -14.60 2.72
C VAL A 173 1.74 -15.36 1.59
N ASP A 174 1.23 -16.54 1.23
CA ASP A 174 1.71 -17.30 0.07
C ASP A 174 0.99 -16.90 -1.23
N GLY A 175 1.47 -17.39 -2.37
CA GLY A 175 0.88 -17.07 -3.68
C GLY A 175 -0.52 -17.63 -3.90
N ARG A 176 -1.03 -18.46 -2.97
CA ARG A 176 -2.40 -18.98 -2.95
C ARG A 176 -3.27 -18.23 -1.95
N GLY A 177 -2.74 -17.25 -1.22
CA GLY A 177 -3.48 -16.48 -0.22
C GLY A 177 -3.65 -17.17 1.13
N TYR A 178 -2.89 -18.23 1.43
CA TYR A 178 -2.77 -18.73 2.80
C TYR A 178 -1.81 -17.86 3.59
N ILE A 179 -2.14 -17.58 4.85
CA ILE A 179 -1.30 -16.78 5.74
C ILE A 179 -0.69 -17.69 6.82
N SER A 180 0.61 -17.54 7.01
CA SER A 180 1.38 -18.20 8.05
C SER A 180 2.10 -17.15 8.90
N GLY A 181 2.61 -17.54 10.07
CA GLY A 181 3.27 -16.61 10.98
C GLY A 181 2.82 -16.80 12.42
N LYS A 182 3.47 -16.09 13.34
CA LYS A 182 3.14 -16.14 14.77
C LYS A 182 2.70 -14.78 15.25
N ASN A 183 1.56 -14.73 15.94
CA ASN A 183 1.12 -13.52 16.59
C ASN A 183 2.15 -13.07 17.65
N ASN A 184 2.55 -11.80 17.61
CA ASN A 184 3.34 -11.17 18.67
C ASN A 184 2.42 -10.79 19.85
N SER A 185 1.85 -11.79 20.54
CA SER A 185 0.81 -11.60 21.56
C SER A 185 1.20 -10.62 22.68
N GLU A 186 2.46 -10.62 23.10
CA GLU A 186 2.94 -9.70 24.14
C GLU A 186 2.94 -8.24 23.65
N ALA A 187 3.44 -7.99 22.43
CA ALA A 187 3.44 -6.65 21.86
C ALA A 187 2.02 -6.14 21.64
N VAL A 188 1.12 -6.98 21.10
CA VAL A 188 -0.30 -6.63 20.91
C VAL A 188 -0.95 -6.33 22.27
N SER A 189 -0.77 -7.20 23.27
CA SER A 189 -1.32 -7.00 24.61
C SER A 189 -0.85 -5.69 25.25
N ARG A 190 0.44 -5.35 25.14
CA ARG A 190 0.99 -4.08 25.64
C ARG A 190 0.43 -2.87 24.91
N ALA A 191 0.37 -2.91 23.59
CA ALA A 191 -0.21 -1.84 22.79
C ALA A 191 -1.67 -1.59 23.17
N LYS A 192 -2.49 -2.64 23.26
CA LYS A 192 -3.90 -2.54 23.64
C LYS A 192 -4.07 -1.97 25.06
N LYS A 193 -3.26 -2.41 26.03
CA LYS A 193 -3.25 -1.86 27.40
C LYS A 193 -2.87 -0.36 27.43
N ALA A 194 -2.02 0.08 26.52
CA ALA A 194 -1.62 1.48 26.37
C ALA A 194 -2.63 2.31 25.55
N GLY A 195 -3.72 1.73 25.05
CA GLY A 195 -4.67 2.40 24.16
C GLY A 195 -4.12 2.66 22.75
N GLN A 196 -3.05 1.95 22.35
CA GLN A 196 -2.41 2.07 21.05
C GLN A 196 -3.11 1.15 20.03
N VAL A 197 -3.12 1.57 18.77
CA VAL A 197 -3.59 0.76 17.64
C VAL A 197 -2.64 -0.41 17.40
N ALA A 198 -3.17 -1.61 17.21
CA ALA A 198 -2.39 -2.75 16.72
C ALA A 198 -2.80 -3.10 15.29
N LEU A 199 -1.86 -3.09 14.35
CA LEU A 199 -2.07 -3.48 12.94
C LEU A 199 -1.42 -4.84 12.66
N ALA A 200 -2.18 -5.80 12.15
CA ALA A 200 -1.64 -7.07 11.68
C ALA A 200 -0.85 -6.80 10.38
N LEU A 201 0.47 -6.83 10.43
CA LEU A 201 1.30 -6.65 9.23
C LEU A 201 1.37 -7.95 8.44
N VAL A 202 0.94 -7.91 7.18
CA VAL A 202 0.97 -9.05 6.25
C VAL A 202 1.87 -8.72 5.06
N HIS A 203 2.90 -9.53 4.85
CA HIS A 203 3.92 -9.35 3.81
C HIS A 203 4.02 -10.55 2.86
N ASN A 204 4.51 -10.32 1.64
CA ASN A 204 4.66 -11.35 0.59
C ASN A 204 6.09 -11.89 0.46
N THR A 205 6.80 -12.03 1.58
CA THR A 205 8.15 -12.61 1.54
C THR A 205 8.09 -14.12 1.28
N SER A 206 9.14 -14.64 0.65
CA SER A 206 9.38 -16.06 0.47
C SER A 206 10.83 -16.33 0.85
N GLY A 207 11.04 -16.99 1.99
CA GLY A 207 12.33 -16.94 2.67
C GLY A 207 12.62 -15.52 3.16
N ASP A 208 13.84 -15.05 2.95
CA ASP A 208 14.32 -13.75 3.45
C ASP A 208 13.95 -12.56 2.57
N TRP A 209 13.25 -12.77 1.44
CA TRP A 209 13.06 -11.73 0.42
C TRP A 209 11.60 -11.60 -0.02
N PHE A 210 11.20 -10.37 -0.32
CA PHE A 210 9.92 -10.08 -1.00
C PHE A 210 9.88 -10.72 -2.38
N SER A 211 8.80 -11.44 -2.68
CA SER A 211 8.69 -12.25 -3.89
C SER A 211 7.65 -11.70 -4.85
N SER A 212 8.12 -11.24 -6.01
CA SER A 212 7.26 -10.80 -7.12
C SER A 212 6.38 -11.94 -7.67
N THR A 213 6.86 -13.18 -7.62
CA THR A 213 6.09 -14.37 -8.01
C THR A 213 4.96 -14.65 -7.03
N VAL A 214 5.21 -14.54 -5.73
CA VAL A 214 4.16 -14.67 -4.70
C VAL A 214 3.10 -13.59 -4.92
N ALA A 215 3.53 -12.33 -5.08
CA ALA A 215 2.61 -11.22 -5.35
C ALA A 215 1.75 -11.48 -6.60
N HIS A 216 2.37 -11.86 -7.72
CA HIS A 216 1.66 -12.11 -8.97
C HIS A 216 0.61 -13.23 -8.81
N ASN A 217 0.99 -14.38 -8.25
CA ASN A 217 0.09 -15.52 -8.07
C ASN A 217 -1.08 -15.20 -7.12
N LEU A 218 -0.81 -14.43 -6.07
CA LEU A 218 -1.82 -13.98 -5.12
C LEU A 218 -2.81 -13.02 -5.79
N LEU A 219 -2.29 -11.98 -6.45
CA LEU A 219 -3.08 -10.84 -6.91
C LEU A 219 -3.84 -11.13 -8.22
N SER A 220 -3.27 -11.93 -9.13
CA SER A 220 -3.88 -12.23 -10.43
C SER A 220 -5.11 -13.16 -10.36
N GLN A 221 -5.32 -13.84 -9.23
CA GLN A 221 -6.38 -14.83 -9.07
C GLN A 221 -7.39 -14.39 -8.00
N GLN A 222 -8.65 -14.20 -8.38
CA GLN A 222 -9.71 -13.78 -7.44
C GLN A 222 -9.86 -14.74 -6.24
N VAL A 223 -9.72 -16.05 -6.47
CA VAL A 223 -9.78 -17.06 -5.40
C VAL A 223 -8.67 -16.88 -4.37
N ASN A 224 -7.46 -16.49 -4.79
CA ASN A 224 -6.33 -16.29 -3.89
C ASN A 224 -6.46 -14.98 -3.11
N ARG A 225 -6.90 -13.90 -3.77
CA ARG A 225 -7.24 -12.62 -3.11
C ARG A 225 -8.31 -12.82 -2.03
N THR A 226 -9.41 -13.49 -2.39
CA THR A 226 -10.52 -13.78 -1.47
C THR A 226 -10.06 -14.60 -0.27
N ARG A 227 -9.21 -15.61 -0.50
CA ARG A 227 -8.63 -16.41 0.60
C ARG A 227 -7.79 -15.54 1.53
N ALA A 228 -6.87 -14.75 1.00
CA ALA A 228 -6.03 -13.86 1.80
C ALA A 228 -6.85 -12.86 2.63
N ILE A 229 -7.90 -12.27 2.05
CA ILE A 229 -8.80 -11.34 2.77
C ILE A 229 -9.52 -12.05 3.93
N ASN A 230 -9.96 -13.29 3.74
CA ASN A 230 -10.60 -14.07 4.80
C ASN A 230 -9.61 -14.46 5.91
N GLU A 231 -8.39 -14.86 5.56
CA GLU A 231 -7.31 -15.14 6.51
C GLU A 231 -6.94 -13.89 7.33
N ILE A 232 -6.81 -12.73 6.67
CA ILE A 232 -6.59 -11.43 7.35
C ILE A 232 -7.71 -11.15 8.35
N LEU A 233 -8.97 -11.27 7.92
CA LEU A 233 -10.12 -11.03 8.80
C LEU A 233 -10.15 -12.01 9.99
N TYR A 234 -9.77 -13.27 9.77
CA TYR A 234 -9.64 -14.27 10.82
C TYR A 234 -8.54 -13.90 11.82
N ILE A 235 -7.35 -13.51 11.35
CA ILE A 235 -6.22 -13.08 12.19
C ILE A 235 -6.62 -11.86 13.04
N ILE A 236 -7.23 -10.85 12.42
CA ILE A 236 -7.67 -9.64 13.10
C ILE A 236 -8.61 -9.97 14.25
N LYS A 237 -9.66 -10.78 13.98
CA LYS A 237 -10.65 -11.18 14.98
C LYS A 237 -10.06 -12.04 16.08
N THR A 238 -9.21 -13.00 15.72
CA THR A 238 -8.65 -13.99 16.66
C THR A 238 -7.68 -13.36 17.64
N TYR A 239 -6.84 -12.43 17.16
CA TYR A 239 -5.77 -11.83 17.97
C TYR A 239 -6.08 -10.41 18.44
N GLY A 240 -7.26 -9.87 18.12
CA GLY A 240 -7.72 -8.57 18.61
C GLY A 240 -6.97 -7.38 18.00
N TYR A 241 -6.52 -7.48 16.75
CA TYR A 241 -5.97 -6.34 16.02
C TYR A 241 -7.07 -5.34 15.65
N ASP A 242 -6.70 -4.08 15.52
CA ASP A 242 -7.58 -2.98 15.11
C ASP A 242 -7.66 -2.84 13.58
N GLY A 243 -6.80 -3.54 12.84
CA GLY A 243 -6.75 -3.54 11.39
C GLY A 243 -5.56 -4.30 10.83
N VAL A 244 -5.27 -4.06 9.55
CA VAL A 244 -4.18 -4.69 8.80
C VAL A 244 -3.24 -3.65 8.21
N ASN A 245 -1.95 -3.96 8.15
CA ASN A 245 -0.97 -3.27 7.30
C ASN A 245 -0.53 -4.21 6.17
N ILE A 246 -0.91 -3.90 4.94
CA ILE A 246 -0.47 -4.63 3.75
C ILE A 246 0.90 -4.13 3.34
N ASP A 247 1.89 -5.01 3.47
CA ASP A 247 3.30 -4.75 3.16
C ASP A 247 3.73 -5.64 2.00
N PHE A 248 3.07 -5.47 0.86
CA PHE A 248 3.39 -6.22 -0.35
C PHE A 248 4.43 -5.46 -1.16
N GLU A 249 5.65 -5.97 -1.20
CA GLU A 249 6.75 -5.37 -1.95
C GLU A 249 7.15 -6.22 -3.17
N SER A 250 7.98 -5.66 -4.04
CA SER A 250 8.37 -6.28 -5.32
C SER A 250 7.18 -6.64 -6.23
N VAL A 251 6.02 -5.97 -6.08
CA VAL A 251 4.89 -6.12 -7.01
C VAL A 251 5.28 -5.57 -8.37
N LYS A 252 5.14 -6.39 -9.42
CA LYS A 252 5.54 -6.00 -10.78
C LYS A 252 4.62 -4.90 -11.32
N PRO A 253 5.13 -3.96 -12.12
CA PRO A 253 4.33 -2.98 -12.84
C PRO A 253 3.08 -3.54 -13.54
N SER A 254 3.20 -4.73 -14.14
CA SER A 254 2.10 -5.43 -14.82
C SER A 254 0.95 -5.84 -13.89
N ASP A 255 1.20 -5.94 -12.57
CA ASP A 255 0.20 -6.30 -11.56
C ASP A 255 -0.45 -5.08 -10.90
N ARG A 256 -0.24 -3.85 -11.40
CA ARG A 256 -0.84 -2.63 -10.84
C ARG A 256 -2.34 -2.75 -10.61
N GLU A 257 -3.11 -3.17 -11.62
CA GLU A 257 -4.56 -3.28 -11.46
C GLU A 257 -4.99 -4.48 -10.61
N ASN A 258 -4.20 -5.55 -10.59
CA ASN A 258 -4.42 -6.68 -9.69
C ASN A 258 -4.26 -6.23 -8.22
N PHE A 259 -3.25 -5.41 -7.94
CA PHE A 259 -3.03 -4.84 -6.61
C PHE A 259 -4.12 -3.83 -6.23
N ASN A 260 -4.50 -2.94 -7.15
CA ASN A 260 -5.64 -2.03 -6.95
C ASN A 260 -6.92 -2.79 -6.59
N THR A 261 -7.21 -3.87 -7.33
CA THR A 261 -8.38 -4.73 -7.09
C THR A 261 -8.32 -5.36 -5.70
N PHE A 262 -7.17 -5.90 -5.29
CA PHE A 262 -6.98 -6.44 -3.95
C PHE A 262 -7.26 -5.41 -2.84
N ILE A 263 -6.72 -4.18 -2.97
CA ILE A 263 -6.93 -3.12 -1.98
C ILE A 263 -8.41 -2.71 -1.90
N ARG A 264 -9.12 -2.65 -3.03
CA ARG A 264 -10.58 -2.40 -3.04
C ARG A 264 -11.34 -3.50 -2.30
N GLU A 265 -11.10 -4.76 -2.66
CA GLU A 265 -11.77 -5.92 -2.05
C GLU A 265 -11.51 -5.98 -0.54
N LEU A 266 -10.27 -5.74 -0.12
CA LEU A 266 -9.88 -5.68 1.29
C LEU A 266 -10.60 -4.56 2.04
N SER A 267 -10.64 -3.36 1.45
CA SER A 267 -11.34 -2.19 2.00
C SER A 267 -12.82 -2.49 2.25
N TRP A 268 -13.50 -3.09 1.28
CA TRP A 268 -14.91 -3.50 1.39
C TRP A 268 -15.16 -4.59 2.44
N ALA A 269 -14.21 -5.51 2.59
CA ALA A 269 -14.35 -6.58 3.58
C ALA A 269 -14.16 -6.08 5.02
N LEU A 270 -13.24 -5.14 5.26
CA LEU A 270 -12.78 -4.76 6.60
C LEU A 270 -13.42 -3.47 7.13
N ARG A 271 -13.43 -2.38 6.36
CA ARG A 271 -13.81 -1.04 6.86
C ARG A 271 -15.26 -0.96 7.36
N PRO A 272 -16.28 -1.57 6.70
CA PRO A 272 -17.64 -1.60 7.24
C PRO A 272 -17.78 -2.33 8.58
N LYS A 273 -16.76 -3.12 8.99
CA LYS A 273 -16.70 -3.82 10.27
C LYS A 273 -15.89 -3.05 11.32
N GLY A 274 -15.43 -1.85 11.00
CA GLY A 274 -14.64 -0.99 11.87
C GLY A 274 -13.14 -1.28 11.90
N TYR A 275 -12.63 -2.16 11.02
CA TYR A 275 -11.19 -2.48 10.96
C TYR A 275 -10.44 -1.56 10.00
N LEU A 276 -9.28 -1.06 10.44
CA LEU A 276 -8.41 -0.23 9.62
C LEU A 276 -7.79 -1.04 8.46
N VAL A 277 -7.75 -0.43 7.28
CA VAL A 277 -6.96 -0.92 6.14
C VAL A 277 -5.84 0.05 5.89
N THR A 278 -4.61 -0.41 6.08
CA THR A 278 -3.40 0.39 5.87
C THR A 278 -2.47 -0.30 4.89
N VAL A 279 -1.71 0.49 4.12
CA VAL A 279 -0.90 -0.04 3.02
C VAL A 279 0.47 0.64 3.01
N SER A 280 1.54 -0.15 3.10
CA SER A 280 2.89 0.30 2.82
C SER A 280 3.07 0.49 1.31
N VAL A 281 3.67 1.61 0.91
CA VAL A 281 3.98 1.87 -0.49
C VAL A 281 5.42 2.38 -0.67
N PRO A 282 6.13 1.95 -1.72
CA PRO A 282 7.42 2.53 -2.08
C PRO A 282 7.35 4.04 -2.27
N ALA A 283 8.39 4.75 -1.86
CA ALA A 283 8.56 6.16 -2.16
C ALA A 283 8.61 6.43 -3.68
N LYS A 284 7.90 7.47 -4.12
CA LYS A 284 7.94 7.97 -5.50
C LYS A 284 7.85 9.48 -5.54
N THR A 285 8.39 10.07 -6.61
CA THR A 285 8.30 11.52 -6.89
C THR A 285 7.44 11.83 -8.12
N LYS A 286 6.94 10.80 -8.82
CA LYS A 286 6.02 10.87 -9.98
C LYS A 286 5.32 9.52 -10.19
N ASP A 287 4.25 9.50 -11.00
CA ASP A 287 3.64 8.24 -11.46
C ASP A 287 4.41 7.68 -12.67
N ASP A 288 5.48 6.93 -12.42
CA ASP A 288 6.13 6.13 -13.45
C ASP A 288 5.61 4.70 -13.38
N LYS A 289 4.60 4.42 -14.20
CA LYS A 289 3.96 3.09 -14.28
C LYS A 289 4.91 1.99 -14.75
N SER A 290 6.01 2.33 -15.41
CA SER A 290 7.00 1.36 -15.91
C SER A 290 8.10 1.03 -14.90
N HIS A 291 8.23 1.81 -13.83
CA HIS A 291 9.31 1.68 -12.86
C HIS A 291 9.26 0.34 -12.12
N ASN A 292 10.31 -0.47 -12.18
CA ASN A 292 10.32 -1.85 -11.66
C ASN A 292 9.98 -1.97 -10.17
N TRP A 293 10.38 -0.99 -9.35
CA TRP A 293 10.14 -1.02 -7.90
C TRP A 293 8.76 -0.51 -7.50
N SER A 294 8.23 0.46 -8.26
CA SER A 294 7.17 1.32 -7.75
C SER A 294 6.01 1.46 -8.75
N GLY A 295 6.13 1.02 -9.99
CA GLY A 295 5.09 1.17 -11.03
C GLY A 295 3.74 0.54 -10.67
N ALA A 296 3.74 -0.51 -9.84
CA ALA A 296 2.54 -1.22 -9.40
C ALA A 296 1.66 -0.45 -8.39
N TYR A 297 2.18 0.57 -7.71
CA TYR A 297 1.50 1.17 -6.55
C TYR A 297 0.75 2.44 -6.96
N ASP A 298 -0.52 2.31 -7.31
CA ASP A 298 -1.34 3.47 -7.66
C ASP A 298 -1.69 4.29 -6.41
N TYR A 299 -0.94 5.37 -6.15
CA TYR A 299 -1.16 6.21 -4.96
C TYR A 299 -2.60 6.75 -4.89
N LYS A 300 -3.20 7.10 -6.03
CA LYS A 300 -4.56 7.65 -6.06
C LYS A 300 -5.57 6.59 -5.64
N VAL A 301 -5.52 5.41 -6.25
CA VAL A 301 -6.44 4.31 -5.92
C VAL A 301 -6.21 3.82 -4.48
N ILE A 302 -4.96 3.60 -4.08
CA ILE A 302 -4.63 3.17 -2.72
C ILE A 302 -5.12 4.19 -1.69
N GLY A 303 -4.88 5.49 -1.92
CA GLY A 303 -5.35 6.57 -1.03
C GLY A 303 -6.87 6.71 -0.94
N GLU A 304 -7.60 6.28 -1.97
CA GLU A 304 -9.06 6.25 -1.96
C GLU A 304 -9.59 5.15 -1.02
N TYR A 305 -8.99 3.97 -1.05
CA TYR A 305 -9.52 2.76 -0.38
C TYR A 305 -8.84 2.42 0.95
N ALA A 306 -7.63 2.90 1.22
CA ALA A 306 -6.96 2.75 2.51
C ALA A 306 -7.39 3.85 3.49
N ASP A 307 -7.36 3.53 4.79
CA ASP A 307 -7.48 4.51 5.87
C ASP A 307 -6.14 5.25 6.05
N TRP A 308 -5.01 4.53 6.04
CA TRP A 308 -3.65 5.11 6.03
C TRP A 308 -2.76 4.53 4.93
N VAL A 309 -1.92 5.39 4.37
CA VAL A 309 -0.85 5.01 3.43
C VAL A 309 0.49 5.27 4.09
N MET A 310 1.25 4.21 4.37
CA MET A 310 2.58 4.27 4.98
C MET A 310 3.61 4.49 3.86
N LEU A 311 4.09 5.72 3.69
CA LEU A 311 5.07 6.06 2.66
C LEU A 311 6.46 5.60 3.09
N MET A 312 7.06 4.62 2.42
CA MET A 312 8.41 4.15 2.73
C MET A 312 9.47 5.14 2.19
N ALA A 313 9.50 6.36 2.73
CA ALA A 313 10.41 7.44 2.39
C ALA A 313 11.79 7.26 3.04
N TYR A 314 12.35 6.08 2.85
CA TYR A 314 13.69 5.67 3.26
C TYR A 314 14.27 4.70 2.22
N ASP A 315 15.51 4.25 2.45
CA ASP A 315 16.30 3.48 1.49
C ASP A 315 16.55 4.20 0.16
N GLN A 316 16.68 5.54 0.22
CA GLN A 316 17.24 6.33 -0.89
C GLN A 316 18.63 5.79 -1.29
N HIS A 317 19.42 5.45 -0.26
CA HIS A 317 20.61 4.62 -0.36
C HIS A 317 20.41 3.39 0.51
N TYR A 318 20.57 2.20 -0.07
CA TYR A 318 20.23 0.91 0.54
C TYR A 318 21.46 -0.01 0.63
N LYS A 319 21.30 -1.14 1.31
CA LYS A 319 22.38 -2.08 1.66
C LYS A 319 23.36 -2.43 0.52
N THR A 320 22.84 -2.67 -0.68
CA THR A 320 23.63 -3.05 -1.87
C THR A 320 23.83 -1.90 -2.86
N GLY A 321 23.39 -0.69 -2.49
CA GLY A 321 23.61 0.54 -3.24
C GLY A 321 24.89 1.27 -2.80
N SER A 322 25.11 2.44 -3.38
CA SER A 322 26.24 3.32 -3.03
C SER A 322 26.04 3.98 -1.67
N PRO A 323 27.13 4.35 -0.95
CA PRO A 323 27.03 5.07 0.31
C PRO A 323 26.30 6.41 0.17
N GLY A 324 25.43 6.72 1.12
CA GLY A 324 24.71 7.98 1.15
C GLY A 324 23.62 8.02 2.24
N PRO A 325 22.88 9.13 2.33
CA PRO A 325 21.80 9.30 3.29
C PRO A 325 20.68 8.27 3.05
N VAL A 326 20.20 7.63 4.11
CA VAL A 326 19.06 6.69 4.02
C VAL A 326 17.77 7.42 3.65
N ALA A 327 17.56 8.61 4.20
CA ALA A 327 16.42 9.47 3.93
C ALA A 327 16.80 10.96 3.99
N ALA A 328 17.46 11.47 2.94
CA ALA A 328 17.81 12.89 2.86
C ALA A 328 16.55 13.77 2.83
N ILE A 329 16.52 14.85 3.60
CA ILE A 329 15.29 15.65 3.76
C ILE A 329 14.74 16.21 2.45
N ASN A 330 15.61 16.60 1.52
CA ASN A 330 15.23 17.15 0.22
C ASN A 330 14.57 16.10 -0.68
N TRP A 331 15.03 14.84 -0.62
CA TRP A 331 14.40 13.73 -1.33
C TRP A 331 13.07 13.33 -0.65
N VAL A 332 13.05 13.26 0.68
CA VAL A 332 11.81 13.01 1.44
C VAL A 332 10.74 14.05 1.11
N GLU A 333 11.10 15.32 1.03
CA GLU A 333 10.17 16.39 0.67
C GLU A 333 9.62 16.21 -0.76
N GLN A 334 10.43 15.80 -1.73
CA GLN A 334 9.95 15.50 -3.09
C GLN A 334 8.94 14.34 -3.09
N VAL A 335 9.18 13.31 -2.28
CA VAL A 335 8.25 12.18 -2.11
C VAL A 335 6.94 12.65 -1.48
N VAL A 336 7.02 13.46 -0.42
CA VAL A 336 5.84 14.04 0.25
C VAL A 336 5.03 14.92 -0.71
N LYS A 337 5.68 15.82 -1.48
CA LYS A 337 5.02 16.70 -2.47
C LYS A 337 4.21 15.90 -3.48
N TYR A 338 4.78 14.81 -4.01
CA TYR A 338 4.05 13.94 -4.93
C TYR A 338 2.91 13.20 -4.23
N ALA A 339 3.15 12.66 -3.03
CA ALA A 339 2.13 11.94 -2.28
C ALA A 339 0.90 12.82 -1.96
N VAL A 340 1.09 14.05 -1.48
CA VAL A 340 -0.05 14.96 -1.18
C VAL A 340 -0.81 15.41 -2.43
N SER A 341 -0.19 15.36 -3.62
CA SER A 341 -0.91 15.64 -4.88
C SER A 341 -1.83 14.49 -5.33
N THR A 342 -1.72 13.31 -4.72
CA THR A 342 -2.43 12.09 -5.14
C THR A 342 -3.25 11.42 -4.05
N ILE A 343 -2.83 11.54 -2.78
CA ILE A 343 -3.47 10.97 -1.60
C ILE A 343 -3.95 12.13 -0.71
N PRO A 344 -5.15 12.06 -0.12
CA PRO A 344 -5.56 13.02 0.90
C PRO A 344 -4.55 13.08 2.04
N LYS A 345 -3.98 14.27 2.30
CA LYS A 345 -2.88 14.47 3.28
C LYS A 345 -3.12 13.85 4.66
N HIS A 346 -4.36 13.89 5.16
CA HIS A 346 -4.75 13.32 6.45
C HIS A 346 -4.82 11.77 6.49
N LYS A 347 -4.48 11.09 5.39
CA LYS A 347 -4.28 9.64 5.31
C LYS A 347 -2.80 9.25 5.16
N ILE A 348 -1.91 10.21 4.95
CA ILE A 348 -0.50 9.94 4.69
C ILE A 348 0.24 9.79 6.01
N ILE A 349 0.89 8.65 6.21
CA ILE A 349 1.83 8.42 7.29
C ILE A 349 3.24 8.40 6.69
N LEU A 350 4.11 9.31 7.12
CA LEU A 350 5.47 9.40 6.62
C LEU A 350 6.35 8.34 7.26
N GLY A 351 6.83 7.37 6.48
CA GLY A 351 7.83 6.41 6.92
C GLY A 351 9.16 7.10 7.18
N VAL A 352 9.76 6.83 8.35
CA VAL A 352 11.05 7.37 8.77
C VAL A 352 11.97 6.23 9.21
N PRO A 353 13.24 6.22 8.79
CA PRO A 353 14.18 5.20 9.21
C PRO A 353 14.71 5.51 10.62
N ALA A 354 14.81 4.48 11.45
CA ALA A 354 15.49 4.50 12.75
C ALA A 354 16.91 3.92 12.67
N TYR A 355 17.40 3.63 11.46
CA TYR A 355 18.67 2.97 11.20
C TYR A 355 19.51 3.79 10.21
N GLY A 356 20.77 3.41 10.13
CA GLY A 356 21.71 3.82 9.09
C GLY A 356 22.34 2.62 8.41
N TYR A 357 23.32 2.89 7.55
CA TYR A 357 24.27 1.87 7.16
C TYR A 357 25.71 2.33 7.27
N ASP A 358 26.57 1.33 7.46
CA ASP A 358 28.02 1.39 7.47
C ASP A 358 28.51 0.65 6.21
N TRP A 359 28.86 1.42 5.17
CA TRP A 359 29.32 0.93 3.89
C TRP A 359 30.84 0.87 3.82
N PRO A 360 31.44 -0.23 3.36
CA PRO A 360 32.79 -0.18 2.80
C PRO A 360 32.78 0.51 1.42
N THR A 361 33.78 1.35 1.15
CA THR A 361 33.91 2.02 -0.15
C THR A 361 34.43 1.12 -1.28
N ASN A 362 34.62 -0.18 -1.00
CA ASN A 362 35.08 -1.18 -1.98
C ASN A 362 33.92 -1.86 -2.74
N GLY A 363 32.68 -1.37 -2.59
CA GLY A 363 31.50 -1.91 -3.27
C GLY A 363 30.86 -3.14 -2.61
N SER A 364 31.40 -3.63 -1.48
CA SER A 364 30.74 -4.69 -0.72
C SER A 364 29.47 -4.19 -0.04
N ALA A 365 28.54 -5.10 0.24
CA ALA A 365 27.28 -4.77 0.90
C ALA A 365 27.51 -4.10 2.26
N ALA A 366 26.67 -3.10 2.55
CA ALA A 366 26.68 -2.38 3.81
C ALA A 366 26.19 -3.25 4.98
N ARG A 367 26.57 -2.84 6.19
CA ARG A 367 25.97 -3.34 7.42
C ARG A 367 24.95 -2.31 7.91
N SER A 368 23.73 -2.75 8.24
CA SER A 368 22.76 -1.88 8.91
C SER A 368 23.24 -1.58 10.33
N VAL A 369 23.07 -0.34 10.78
CA VAL A 369 23.47 0.10 12.12
C VAL A 369 22.33 0.86 12.80
N SER A 370 22.11 0.59 14.08
CA SER A 370 21.28 1.46 14.93
C SER A 370 22.01 2.77 15.25
N TYR A 371 21.29 3.76 15.79
CA TYR A 371 21.90 4.97 16.32
C TYR A 371 23.01 4.65 17.34
N ALA A 372 22.71 3.77 18.31
CA ALA A 372 23.68 3.36 19.33
C ALA A 372 24.93 2.70 18.74
N GLN A 373 24.75 1.85 17.72
CA GLN A 373 25.88 1.21 17.02
C GLN A 373 26.71 2.23 16.24
N ALA A 374 26.09 3.17 15.52
CA ALA A 374 26.79 4.24 14.81
C ALA A 374 27.63 5.10 15.76
N MET A 375 27.05 5.49 16.90
CA MET A 375 27.75 6.26 17.93
C MET A 375 28.90 5.46 18.57
N ASN A 376 28.74 4.15 18.78
CA ASN A 376 29.80 3.30 19.31
C ASN A 376 30.99 3.18 18.33
N ILE A 377 30.71 3.04 17.03
CA ILE A 377 31.76 3.04 15.98
C ILE A 377 32.51 4.37 16.02
N ALA A 378 31.79 5.50 16.00
CA ALA A 378 32.40 6.82 16.04
C ALA A 378 33.31 6.99 17.28
N LYS A 379 32.81 6.61 18.46
CA LYS A 379 33.58 6.64 19.72
C LYS A 379 34.84 5.76 19.66
N THR A 380 34.72 4.54 19.14
CA THR A 380 35.84 3.58 19.06
C THR A 380 36.97 4.10 18.18
N HIS A 381 36.64 4.91 17.17
CA HIS A 381 37.60 5.52 16.25
C HIS A 381 37.98 6.96 16.61
N GLY A 382 37.52 7.50 17.76
CA GLY A 382 37.81 8.88 18.16
C GLY A 382 37.22 9.94 17.24
N ILE A 383 36.10 9.64 16.59
CA ILE A 383 35.45 10.50 15.59
C ILE A 383 34.21 11.17 16.20
N THR A 384 34.09 12.47 16.00
CA THR A 384 32.82 13.18 16.18
C THR A 384 32.02 13.15 14.88
N PRO A 385 30.81 12.58 14.85
CA PRO A 385 29.95 12.61 13.66
C PRO A 385 29.71 14.04 13.17
N LYS A 386 29.73 14.23 11.86
CA LYS A 386 29.45 15.51 11.20
C LYS A 386 27.97 15.61 10.83
N TRP A 387 27.44 16.83 10.81
CA TRP A 387 26.10 17.11 10.31
C TRP A 387 26.14 17.50 8.84
N HIS A 388 25.35 16.84 8.00
CA HIS A 388 25.23 17.22 6.61
C HIS A 388 24.17 18.33 6.44
N ALA A 389 24.59 19.57 6.20
CA ALA A 389 23.71 20.74 6.19
C ALA A 389 22.57 20.68 5.15
N THR A 390 22.78 20.06 3.99
CA THR A 390 21.75 19.92 2.94
C THR A 390 20.78 18.76 3.22
N TYR A 391 21.32 17.56 3.45
CA TYR A 391 20.52 16.35 3.65
C TYR A 391 19.91 16.22 5.04
N LYS A 392 20.37 17.02 6.01
CA LYS A 392 19.94 17.03 7.41
C LYS A 392 20.03 15.65 8.08
N VAL A 393 21.17 14.99 7.89
CA VAL A 393 21.49 13.72 8.53
C VAL A 393 22.93 13.72 9.05
N PRO A 394 23.23 13.00 10.15
CA PRO A 394 24.59 12.79 10.61
C PRO A 394 25.34 11.75 9.75
N TYR A 395 26.64 11.95 9.61
CA TYR A 395 27.52 11.02 8.91
C TYR A 395 28.96 11.10 9.41
N PHE A 396 29.75 10.07 9.12
CA PHE A 396 31.20 10.10 9.30
C PHE A 396 31.89 9.05 8.41
N SER A 397 33.22 9.09 8.39
CA SER A 397 34.03 8.09 7.70
C SER A 397 35.19 7.64 8.57
N TYR A 398 35.58 6.38 8.44
CA TYR A 398 36.68 5.79 9.20
C TYR A 398 37.40 4.73 8.35
N VAL A 399 38.57 4.29 8.78
CA VAL A 399 39.31 3.20 8.13
C VAL A 399 39.26 1.95 9.00
N SER A 400 38.94 0.82 8.39
CA SER A 400 38.97 -0.50 9.03
C SER A 400 39.62 -1.50 8.09
N ASN A 401 40.67 -2.19 8.55
CA ASN A 401 41.42 -3.17 7.75
C ASN A 401 41.85 -2.62 6.37
N GLY A 402 42.33 -1.38 6.34
CA GLY A 402 42.76 -0.71 5.10
C GLY A 402 41.62 -0.25 4.17
N VAL A 403 40.35 -0.50 4.52
CA VAL A 403 39.19 -0.09 3.73
C VAL A 403 38.55 1.15 4.36
N VAL A 404 38.36 2.20 3.56
CA VAL A 404 37.57 3.37 3.96
C VAL A 404 36.10 2.95 4.07
N ARG A 405 35.45 3.39 5.13
CA ARG A 405 34.05 3.11 5.41
C ARG A 405 33.29 4.41 5.63
N GLN A 406 32.06 4.49 5.14
CA GLN A 406 31.17 5.62 5.33
C GLN A 406 29.94 5.18 6.10
N VAL A 407 29.63 5.92 7.18
CA VAL A 407 28.46 5.69 8.01
C VAL A 407 27.51 6.87 7.85
N TRP A 408 26.28 6.59 7.42
CA TRP A 408 25.18 7.53 7.39
C TRP A 408 24.06 6.95 8.24
N PHE A 409 23.53 7.73 9.18
CA PHE A 409 22.54 7.25 10.14
C PHE A 409 21.54 8.35 10.49
N GLU A 410 20.54 8.00 11.29
CA GLU A 410 19.48 8.91 11.71
C GLU A 410 19.64 9.26 13.20
N SER A 411 19.21 10.45 13.58
CA SER A 411 19.20 10.94 14.96
C SER A 411 17.90 11.67 15.26
N SER A 412 17.69 12.03 16.52
CA SER A 412 16.58 12.90 16.94
C SER A 412 16.52 14.20 16.13
N TRP A 413 17.66 14.76 15.71
CA TRP A 413 17.72 16.00 14.92
C TRP A 413 17.30 15.80 13.46
N SER A 414 17.70 14.69 12.83
CA SER A 414 17.25 14.37 11.48
C SER A 414 15.77 14.00 11.45
N LEU A 415 15.26 13.35 12.50
CA LEU A 415 13.84 13.10 12.70
C LEU A 415 13.05 14.41 12.86
N GLU A 416 13.54 15.37 13.64
CA GLU A 416 12.89 16.67 13.82
C GLU A 416 12.62 17.36 12.48
N HIS A 417 13.59 17.33 11.56
CA HIS A 417 13.40 17.87 10.21
C HIS A 417 12.30 17.15 9.42
N LYS A 418 12.16 15.82 9.57
CA LYS A 418 11.08 15.04 8.93
C LYS A 418 9.72 15.33 9.58
N LEU A 419 9.67 15.55 10.89
CA LEU A 419 8.46 15.96 11.62
C LEU A 419 7.99 17.37 11.21
N LYS A 420 8.92 18.28 10.87
CA LYS A 420 8.56 19.57 10.26
C LYS A 420 7.78 19.39 8.95
N LEU A 421 8.16 18.43 8.10
CA LEU A 421 7.39 18.11 6.89
C LEU A 421 5.99 17.56 7.22
N VAL A 422 5.85 16.72 8.26
CA VAL A 422 4.54 16.23 8.71
C VAL A 422 3.62 17.40 9.04
N LYS A 423 4.12 18.40 9.78
CA LYS A 423 3.37 19.60 10.15
C LYS A 423 3.09 20.50 8.95
N GLU A 424 4.10 20.81 8.14
CA GLU A 424 4.00 21.70 6.98
C GLU A 424 2.99 21.19 5.94
N TYR A 425 3.01 19.89 5.66
CA TYR A 425 2.13 19.27 4.67
C TYR A 425 0.81 18.75 5.26
N GLY A 426 0.62 18.87 6.59
CA GLY A 426 -0.58 18.39 7.29
C GLY A 426 -0.81 16.89 7.13
N LEU A 427 0.26 16.10 7.26
CA LEU A 427 0.23 14.64 7.17
C LEU A 427 -0.40 14.04 8.44
N LYS A 428 -0.82 12.77 8.37
CA LYS A 428 -1.43 12.06 9.51
C LYS A 428 -0.42 11.66 10.58
N GLY A 429 0.87 11.65 10.27
CA GLY A 429 1.92 11.35 11.24
C GLY A 429 3.10 10.61 10.64
N ILE A 430 3.76 9.76 11.42
CA ILE A 430 4.95 8.99 11.03
C ILE A 430 4.81 7.48 11.28
N ALA A 431 5.58 6.70 10.51
CA ALA A 431 5.80 5.27 10.76
C ALA A 431 7.31 4.99 10.89
N ILE A 432 7.75 4.43 12.00
CA ILE A 432 9.17 4.27 12.33
C ILE A 432 9.62 2.85 11.97
N TRP A 433 10.50 2.74 10.97
CA TRP A 433 11.19 1.48 10.64
C TRP A 433 12.61 1.50 11.20
N ARG A 434 12.91 0.79 12.29
CA ARG A 434 11.99 0.04 13.15
C ARG A 434 12.28 0.31 14.62
N LEU A 435 11.32 -0.03 15.48
CA LEU A 435 11.46 0.11 16.93
C LEU A 435 12.72 -0.61 17.44
N GLY A 436 13.44 0.06 18.33
CA GLY A 436 14.64 -0.44 18.99
C GLY A 436 15.96 -0.04 18.31
N LEU A 437 15.92 0.68 17.19
CA LEU A 437 17.12 1.12 16.47
C LEU A 437 17.39 2.63 16.61
N GLU A 438 16.37 3.39 16.99
CA GLU A 438 16.36 4.84 16.99
C GLU A 438 17.30 5.47 18.02
N ASP A 439 17.58 6.76 17.84
CA ASP A 439 18.08 7.62 18.92
C ASP A 439 17.02 7.68 20.02
N PRO A 440 17.32 7.30 21.27
CA PRO A 440 16.33 7.29 22.36
C PRO A 440 15.62 8.64 22.58
N ARG A 441 16.31 9.76 22.25
CA ARG A 441 15.76 11.13 22.35
C ARG A 441 14.69 11.43 21.28
N SER A 442 14.55 10.57 20.28
CA SER A 442 13.53 10.71 19.22
C SER A 442 12.11 10.75 19.81
N TRP A 443 11.86 10.01 20.90
CA TRP A 443 10.56 9.98 21.56
C TRP A 443 10.19 11.31 22.23
N ASP A 444 11.18 12.07 22.70
CA ASP A 444 10.99 13.42 23.24
C ASP A 444 10.65 14.40 22.12
N VAL A 445 11.34 14.31 20.98
CA VAL A 445 11.06 15.14 19.80
C VAL A 445 9.67 14.84 19.23
N ILE A 446 9.27 13.57 19.13
CA ILE A 446 7.92 13.20 18.70
C ILE A 446 6.88 13.79 19.65
N LYS A 447 7.13 13.72 20.96
CA LYS A 447 6.23 14.27 21.97
C LYS A 447 5.99 15.76 21.73
N GLU A 448 7.06 16.55 21.59
CA GLU A 448 7.00 18.01 21.39
C GLU A 448 6.25 18.42 20.11
N TYR A 449 6.31 17.61 19.06
CA TYR A 449 5.64 17.93 17.79
C TYR A 449 4.18 17.48 17.73
N PHE A 450 3.81 16.42 18.47
CA PHE A 450 2.48 15.79 18.36
C PHE A 450 1.54 16.15 19.51
N TYR A 451 2.06 16.60 20.65
CA TYR A 451 1.32 16.87 21.88
C TYR A 451 1.82 18.15 22.57
#